data_AF-A0A7Y4V9L4-F1
#
_entry.id   AF-A0A7Y4V9L4-F1
#
_cell.length_a   1.000
_cell.length_b   1.000
_cell.length_c   1.000
_cell.angle_alpha   90.00
_cell.angle_beta   90.00
_cell.angle_gamma   90.00
#
_symmetry.space_group_name_H-M   'P 1'
#
loop_
_entity.id
_entity.type
_entity.pdbx_description
1 polymer ?
#
loop_
_entity_poly.entity_id
_entity_poly.type
_entity_poly.pdbx_seq_one_letter_code
_entity_poly.pdbx_strand_id
1 'polypeptide(L)'
;MKRVRWSLLLIALSCATSKKEQTTEPWDTTGHWIIYPPMSATVYTITNSNGLKLAMTALGGKIMSLYVPDKNGVLDDVVLGYDSADQYLTGNPFFGAMIGRYGNRISKGRFSLEGKNYQLRINNGMNSLHGGKVGFHNVMWRVEPVTVNGNQGLELYYLSKDMEEGFPGNLKVKVTYSLTDQNELAIDYEATTDEVTIVNLTHHSFFNLAGAGKGDVLDHLVEINAERFCAIDSALIPTGELKSVANTPFDFRRPIKIGERIDDSDEQLRLGRGYDHNWVLAKKGNELSFAARVTEPKSGRVMEVWTTEPGLQFYSGNFLDGTDVGKGGLKYGFRSAVCLEAQ
;
A
#
# COMPACT_ATOMS: atom_id res chain seq x y z
N MET A 1 10.15 8.78 10.46
CA MET A 1 10.32 8.46 9.02
C MET A 1 10.13 6.96 8.88
N LYS A 2 9.03 6.54 8.27
CA LYS A 2 8.71 5.14 7.92
C LYS A 2 9.13 4.92 6.47
N ARG A 3 9.63 3.73 6.12
CA ARG A 3 10.09 3.43 4.76
C ARG A 3 9.69 2.02 4.34
N VAL A 4 9.10 1.93 3.15
CA VAL A 4 8.81 0.70 2.43
C VAL A 4 9.54 0.74 1.09
N ARG A 5 10.15 -0.36 0.66
CA ARG A 5 10.69 -0.52 -0.69
C ARG A 5 10.13 -1.80 -1.32
N TRP A 6 9.70 -1.65 -2.56
CA TRP A 6 9.33 -2.74 -3.46
C TRP A 6 10.47 -2.89 -4.47
N SER A 7 11.35 -3.87 -4.27
CA SER A 7 12.52 -4.09 -5.12
C SER A 7 12.20 -5.15 -6.17
N LEU A 8 12.29 -4.80 -7.46
CA LEU A 8 11.99 -5.69 -8.59
C LEU A 8 13.30 -6.04 -9.31
N LEU A 9 13.94 -7.15 -8.91
CA LEU A 9 15.35 -7.38 -9.20
C LEU A 9 15.65 -7.68 -10.68
N LEU A 10 16.52 -6.87 -11.31
CA LEU A 10 17.15 -7.09 -12.63
C LEU A 10 18.56 -6.48 -12.62
N ILE A 11 19.50 -7.07 -13.37
CA ILE A 11 20.95 -6.76 -13.27
C ILE A 11 21.44 -6.00 -14.52
N ALA A 12 21.82 -4.72 -14.35
CA ALA A 12 22.64 -3.93 -15.28
C ALA A 12 23.33 -2.76 -14.54
N LEU A 13 24.41 -2.19 -15.11
CA LEU A 13 25.32 -1.21 -14.48
C LEU A 13 25.61 0.00 -15.39
N SER A 14 25.50 1.23 -14.89
CA SER A 14 26.47 2.35 -15.08
C SER A 14 26.05 3.61 -14.27
N CYS A 15 26.86 4.69 -14.28
CA CYS A 15 26.80 5.80 -13.30
C CYS A 15 26.70 7.21 -13.94
N ALA A 16 26.09 8.19 -13.23
CA ALA A 16 26.73 9.41 -12.67
C ALA A 16 25.86 10.71 -12.60
N THR A 17 25.65 11.23 -11.37
CA THR A 17 25.66 12.65 -10.89
C THR A 17 25.17 13.82 -11.77
N SER A 18 24.43 14.86 -11.33
CA SER A 18 24.14 15.46 -9.98
C SER A 18 22.89 16.40 -10.08
N LYS A 19 22.40 17.23 -9.12
CA LYS A 19 23.03 17.84 -7.91
C LYS A 19 22.08 18.14 -6.71
N LYS A 20 21.60 19.38 -6.51
CA LYS A 20 20.69 19.83 -5.43
C LYS A 20 19.86 21.06 -5.83
N GLU A 21 18.59 21.08 -5.44
CA GLU A 21 17.75 22.28 -5.30
C GLU A 21 17.40 22.54 -3.82
N GLN A 22 16.98 23.78 -3.52
CA GLN A 22 16.55 24.22 -2.19
C GLN A 22 15.05 23.98 -2.01
N THR A 23 14.67 23.05 -1.12
CA THR A 23 13.27 22.84 -0.74
C THR A 23 12.82 23.89 0.28
N THR A 24 11.92 24.78 -0.12
CA THR A 24 11.13 25.59 0.83
C THR A 24 10.06 24.72 1.48
N GLU A 25 9.89 24.80 2.80
CA GLU A 25 8.79 24.14 3.52
C GLU A 25 7.43 24.49 2.88
N PRO A 26 6.52 23.52 2.67
CA PRO A 26 5.29 23.71 1.89
C PRO A 26 4.12 24.31 2.69
N TRP A 27 4.37 24.63 3.97
CA TRP A 27 3.41 25.22 4.90
C TRP A 27 3.93 26.59 5.34
N ASP A 28 3.02 27.55 5.52
CA ASP A 28 3.38 28.79 6.18
C ASP A 28 3.61 28.61 7.69
N THR A 29 4.10 29.67 8.34
CA THR A 29 4.34 29.69 9.80
C THR A 29 3.08 29.57 10.65
N THR A 30 1.89 29.63 10.05
CA THR A 30 0.58 29.36 10.68
C THR A 30 0.01 27.98 10.35
N GLY A 31 0.76 27.14 9.62
CA GLY A 31 0.34 25.79 9.26
C GLY A 31 -0.70 25.72 8.14
N HIS A 32 -0.97 26.83 7.45
CA HIS A 32 -1.84 26.84 6.29
C HIS A 32 -1.06 26.52 5.01
N TRP A 33 -1.79 26.05 4.00
CA TRP A 33 -1.28 25.92 2.64
C TRP A 33 -1.12 27.30 1.99
N ILE A 34 -0.06 27.47 1.23
CA ILE A 34 -0.06 28.44 0.13
C ILE A 34 -1.19 28.02 -0.83
N ILE A 35 -2.16 28.91 -1.06
CA ILE A 35 -3.38 28.58 -1.82
C ILE A 35 -3.03 28.52 -3.32
N TYR A 36 -3.18 27.33 -3.89
CA TYR A 36 -3.08 27.07 -5.32
C TYR A 36 -4.48 26.80 -5.91
N PRO A 37 -4.69 27.00 -7.24
CA PRO A 37 -5.97 26.73 -7.90
C PRO A 37 -6.48 25.29 -7.69
N PRO A 38 -7.79 25.02 -7.89
CA PRO A 38 -8.39 23.72 -7.63
C PRO A 38 -7.63 22.59 -8.32
N MET A 39 -7.13 21.64 -7.53
CA MET A 39 -6.40 20.48 -8.01
C MET A 39 -7.33 19.61 -8.86
N SER A 40 -7.10 19.62 -10.17
CA SER A 40 -7.65 18.63 -11.10
C SER A 40 -7.12 17.23 -10.73
N ALA A 41 -7.77 16.18 -11.26
CA ALA A 41 -7.34 14.80 -11.10
C ALA A 41 -6.08 14.48 -11.96
N THR A 42 -5.05 15.32 -11.84
CA THR A 42 -3.81 15.30 -12.59
C THR A 42 -3.08 13.97 -12.40
N VAL A 43 -2.62 13.39 -13.50
CA VAL A 43 -1.81 12.18 -13.51
C VAL A 43 -0.34 12.56 -13.70
N TYR A 44 0.48 12.17 -12.73
CA TYR A 44 1.92 12.33 -12.69
C TYR A 44 2.56 11.03 -13.14
N THR A 45 3.65 11.10 -13.90
CA THR A 45 4.40 9.93 -14.35
C THR A 45 5.88 10.10 -14.08
N ILE A 46 6.51 9.06 -13.55
CA ILE A 46 7.96 8.97 -13.34
C ILE A 46 8.50 7.68 -13.96
N THR A 47 9.75 7.68 -14.41
CA THR A 47 10.40 6.54 -15.06
C THR A 47 11.89 6.51 -14.67
N ASN A 48 12.44 5.33 -14.38
CA ASN A 48 13.87 5.17 -14.12
C ASN A 48 14.67 4.86 -15.41
N SER A 49 15.99 4.74 -15.30
CA SER A 49 16.86 4.43 -16.45
C SER A 49 16.60 3.07 -17.12
N ASN A 50 16.00 2.11 -16.41
CA ASN A 50 15.70 0.76 -16.90
C ASN A 50 14.28 0.62 -17.49
N GLY A 51 13.48 1.69 -17.51
CA GLY A 51 12.11 1.66 -18.05
C GLY A 51 11.02 1.20 -17.06
N LEU A 52 11.33 0.98 -15.78
CA LEU A 52 10.31 0.90 -14.74
C LEU A 52 9.56 2.23 -14.71
N LYS A 53 8.23 2.18 -14.92
CA LYS A 53 7.40 3.38 -15.07
C LYS A 53 6.19 3.31 -14.13
N LEU A 54 5.96 4.40 -13.41
CA LEU A 54 4.83 4.57 -12.50
C LEU A 54 3.96 5.74 -12.99
N ALA A 55 2.63 5.55 -12.95
CA ALA A 55 1.67 6.64 -13.07
C ALA A 55 0.84 6.77 -11.78
N MET A 56 0.58 8.00 -11.35
CA MET A 56 -0.12 8.29 -10.11
C MET A 56 -1.05 9.49 -10.24
N THR A 57 -2.22 9.45 -9.62
CA THR A 57 -3.11 10.61 -9.51
C THR A 57 -3.00 11.30 -8.15
N ALA A 58 -3.18 12.62 -8.14
CA ALA A 58 -3.36 13.42 -6.93
C ALA A 58 -4.55 12.94 -6.07
N LEU A 59 -5.55 12.27 -6.68
CA LEU A 59 -6.68 11.70 -5.95
C LEU A 59 -6.23 10.50 -5.10
N GLY A 60 -6.17 10.70 -3.79
CA GLY A 60 -5.78 9.68 -2.83
C GLY A 60 -4.35 9.17 -2.98
N GLY A 61 -3.47 9.93 -3.65
CA GLY A 61 -2.09 9.54 -3.95
C GLY A 61 -1.98 8.18 -4.63
N LYS A 62 -2.94 7.85 -5.51
CA LYS A 62 -3.10 6.49 -6.03
C LYS A 62 -2.10 6.18 -7.12
N ILE A 63 -1.35 5.08 -6.98
CA ILE A 63 -0.68 4.46 -8.12
C ILE A 63 -1.75 3.88 -9.05
N MET A 64 -1.82 4.38 -10.27
CA MET A 64 -2.75 3.93 -11.31
C MET A 64 -2.14 2.82 -12.16
N SER A 65 -0.82 2.87 -12.39
CA SER A 65 -0.08 1.84 -13.13
C SER A 65 1.37 1.74 -12.66
N LEU A 66 1.94 0.54 -12.79
CA LEU A 66 3.33 0.23 -12.51
C LEU A 66 3.83 -0.77 -13.56
N TYR A 67 4.51 -0.27 -14.60
CA TYR A 67 5.01 -1.09 -15.70
C TYR A 67 6.36 -1.70 -15.36
N VAL A 68 6.42 -3.03 -15.33
CA VAL A 68 7.59 -3.82 -14.93
C VAL A 68 7.99 -4.79 -16.06
N PRO A 69 9.27 -4.89 -16.43
CA PRO A 69 9.73 -5.84 -17.44
C PRO A 69 9.61 -7.30 -16.93
N ASP A 70 9.30 -8.23 -17.83
CA ASP A 70 9.44 -9.67 -17.59
C ASP A 70 10.89 -10.14 -17.84
N LYS A 71 11.14 -11.46 -17.74
CA LYS A 71 12.45 -12.06 -18.05
C LYS A 71 12.93 -11.89 -19.50
N ASN A 72 12.06 -11.44 -20.41
CA ASN A 72 12.35 -11.14 -21.81
C ASN A 72 12.44 -9.62 -22.08
N GLY A 73 12.31 -8.77 -21.05
CA GLY A 73 12.28 -7.32 -21.16
C GLY A 73 10.92 -6.72 -21.54
N VAL A 74 9.85 -7.52 -21.58
CA VAL A 74 8.50 -7.05 -21.95
C VAL A 74 7.85 -6.34 -20.76
N LEU A 75 7.69 -5.03 -20.88
CA LEU A 75 6.95 -4.20 -19.91
C LEU A 75 5.47 -4.59 -19.88
N ASP A 76 4.92 -4.72 -18.68
CA ASP A 76 3.48 -4.90 -18.44
C ASP A 76 3.09 -4.25 -17.11
N ASP A 77 1.86 -3.80 -17.00
CA ASP A 77 1.35 -3.13 -15.82
C ASP A 77 0.96 -4.16 -14.76
N VAL A 78 1.64 -4.17 -13.60
CA VAL A 78 1.48 -5.22 -12.58
C VAL A 78 0.54 -4.85 -11.43
N VAL A 79 -0.15 -3.70 -11.48
CA VAL A 79 -1.12 -3.29 -10.44
C VAL A 79 -2.53 -3.15 -11.01
N LEU A 80 -3.56 -3.49 -10.24
CA LEU A 80 -4.95 -3.19 -10.61
C LEU A 80 -5.23 -1.68 -10.46
N GLY A 81 -6.15 -1.15 -11.26
CA GLY A 81 -6.52 0.26 -11.27
C GLY A 81 -7.42 0.61 -12.45
N TYR A 82 -7.50 1.90 -12.78
CA TYR A 82 -8.34 2.41 -13.86
C TYR A 82 -7.53 3.20 -14.90
N ASP A 83 -8.09 3.37 -16.10
CA ASP A 83 -7.45 4.11 -17.19
C ASP A 83 -7.48 5.63 -16.93
N SER A 84 -8.48 6.13 -16.19
CA SER A 84 -8.58 7.54 -15.78
C SER A 84 -8.73 7.71 -14.27
N ALA A 85 -8.34 8.89 -13.77
CA ALA A 85 -8.50 9.24 -12.36
C ALA A 85 -9.97 9.39 -11.95
N ASP A 86 -10.85 9.79 -12.87
CA ASP A 86 -12.29 9.98 -12.62
C ASP A 86 -13.01 8.66 -12.30
N GLN A 87 -12.53 7.52 -12.84
CA GLN A 87 -13.11 6.20 -12.55
C GLN A 87 -12.98 5.82 -11.07
N TYR A 88 -12.01 6.37 -10.33
CA TYR A 88 -11.89 6.17 -8.88
C TYR A 88 -12.98 6.89 -8.06
N LEU A 89 -13.76 7.78 -8.66
CA LEU A 89 -14.89 8.44 -7.99
C LEU A 89 -16.12 7.54 -7.85
N THR A 90 -16.20 6.46 -8.65
CA THR A 90 -17.36 5.56 -8.73
C THR A 90 -17.01 4.07 -8.63
N GLY A 91 -15.81 3.66 -9.03
CA GLY A 91 -15.28 2.31 -8.80
C GLY A 91 -14.66 2.13 -7.42
N ASN A 92 -14.07 0.96 -7.18
CA ASN A 92 -13.32 0.67 -5.95
C ASN A 92 -12.22 1.72 -5.65
N PRO A 93 -12.32 2.44 -4.51
CA PRO A 93 -11.42 3.54 -4.19
C PRO A 93 -10.09 3.09 -3.59
N PHE A 94 -9.86 1.80 -3.33
CA PHE A 94 -8.65 1.33 -2.65
C PHE A 94 -7.51 0.93 -3.60
N PHE A 95 -7.77 0.70 -4.89
CA PHE A 95 -6.72 0.31 -5.85
C PHE A 95 -5.57 1.32 -5.89
N GLY A 96 -4.39 0.90 -5.40
CA GLY A 96 -3.16 1.69 -5.42
C GLY A 96 -3.14 2.86 -4.42
N ALA A 97 -4.06 2.94 -3.48
CA ALA A 97 -4.29 4.14 -2.68
C ALA A 97 -3.31 4.36 -1.52
N MET A 98 -3.07 5.63 -1.18
CA MET A 98 -2.58 6.02 0.14
C MET A 98 -3.64 5.77 1.20
N ILE A 99 -3.26 5.07 2.27
CA ILE A 99 -4.13 4.73 3.39
C ILE A 99 -3.69 5.47 4.65
N GLY A 100 -4.66 6.03 5.36
CA GLY A 100 -4.49 6.80 6.59
C GLY A 100 -5.77 7.58 6.93
N ARG A 101 -5.91 8.15 8.13
CA ARG A 101 -4.87 8.29 9.18
C ARG A 101 -4.47 6.96 9.86
N TYR A 102 -5.32 5.95 9.78
CA TYR A 102 -5.04 4.60 10.30
C TYR A 102 -5.39 3.51 9.28
N GLY A 103 -4.41 2.69 8.90
CA GLY A 103 -4.57 1.51 8.05
C GLY A 103 -5.25 0.33 8.76
N ASN A 104 -5.91 -0.52 7.98
CA ASN A 104 -6.76 -1.60 8.49
C ASN A 104 -7.89 -1.11 9.43
N ARG A 105 -8.34 -1.95 10.37
CA ARG A 105 -9.58 -1.76 11.14
C ARG A 105 -9.34 -1.29 12.59
N ILE A 106 -10.23 -0.44 13.08
CA ILE A 106 -10.38 -0.09 14.50
C ILE A 106 -11.73 -0.61 14.99
N SER A 107 -11.69 -1.51 15.99
CA SER A 107 -12.88 -2.14 16.56
C SER A 107 -13.88 -1.11 17.08
N LYS A 108 -15.15 -1.22 16.65
CA LYS A 108 -16.24 -0.29 17.00
C LYS A 108 -15.96 1.18 16.64
N GLY A 109 -14.91 1.44 15.84
CA GLY A 109 -14.36 2.78 15.59
C GLY A 109 -13.97 3.53 16.86
N ARG A 110 -13.60 2.84 17.93
CA ARG A 110 -13.32 3.46 19.25
C ARG A 110 -11.89 3.21 19.70
N PHE A 111 -11.30 4.25 20.28
CA PHE A 111 -10.04 4.18 21.00
C PHE A 111 -10.01 5.25 22.10
N SER A 112 -9.03 5.14 22.98
CA SER A 112 -8.80 6.11 24.05
C SER A 112 -7.35 6.59 23.98
N LEU A 113 -7.12 7.91 24.09
CA LEU A 113 -5.80 8.51 24.27
C LEU A 113 -5.87 9.42 25.49
N GLU A 114 -4.88 9.32 26.38
CA GLU A 114 -4.72 10.19 27.56
C GLU A 114 -5.99 10.31 28.42
N GLY A 115 -6.76 9.22 28.53
CA GLY A 115 -8.03 9.16 29.27
C GLY A 115 -9.26 9.72 28.54
N LYS A 116 -9.10 10.35 27.38
CA LYS A 116 -10.19 10.82 26.51
C LYS A 116 -10.59 9.74 25.51
N ASN A 117 -11.90 9.54 25.35
CA ASN A 117 -12.48 8.58 24.41
C ASN A 117 -12.78 9.25 23.07
N TYR A 118 -12.45 8.58 21.97
CA TYR A 118 -12.68 9.03 20.61
C TYR A 118 -13.58 8.05 19.85
N GLN A 119 -14.44 8.59 18.99
CA GLN A 119 -15.33 7.84 18.11
C GLN A 119 -15.05 8.25 16.66
N LEU A 120 -14.44 7.35 15.91
CA LEU A 120 -14.24 7.46 14.47
C LEU A 120 -15.53 7.19 13.71
N ARG A 121 -15.56 7.61 12.45
CA ARG A 121 -16.62 7.22 11.51
C ARG A 121 -16.62 5.70 11.31
N ILE A 122 -17.82 5.12 11.34
CA ILE A 122 -18.06 3.71 11.05
C ILE A 122 -18.36 3.58 9.55
N ASN A 123 -17.51 2.83 8.85
CA ASN A 123 -17.59 2.61 7.41
C ASN A 123 -17.44 1.12 7.02
N ASN A 124 -17.18 0.21 7.98
CA ASN A 124 -17.06 -1.22 7.72
C ASN A 124 -17.78 -2.05 8.79
N GLY A 125 -19.07 -2.36 8.56
CA GLY A 125 -19.91 -3.05 9.55
C GLY A 125 -20.09 -2.19 10.80
N MET A 126 -19.60 -2.69 11.95
CA MET A 126 -19.55 -1.92 13.20
C MET A 126 -18.23 -1.15 13.39
N ASN A 127 -17.25 -1.32 12.49
CA ASN A 127 -15.87 -0.87 12.67
C ASN A 127 -15.54 0.36 11.80
N SER A 128 -14.44 1.04 12.15
CA SER A 128 -13.78 1.99 11.25
C SER A 128 -12.68 1.26 10.49
N LEU A 129 -12.50 1.59 9.20
CA LEU A 129 -11.56 0.94 8.27
C LEU A 129 -10.83 2.00 7.43
N HIS A 130 -9.52 1.85 7.25
CA HIS A 130 -8.67 2.67 6.36
C HIS A 130 -8.85 4.19 6.52
N GLY A 131 -8.98 4.64 7.76
CA GLY A 131 -9.13 6.06 8.11
C GLY A 131 -10.52 6.66 7.92
N GLY A 132 -11.54 5.86 7.59
CA GLY A 132 -12.93 6.33 7.47
C GLY A 132 -13.40 6.55 6.03
N LYS A 133 -14.49 7.30 5.84
CA LYS A 133 -15.14 7.44 4.51
C LYS A 133 -14.37 8.40 3.59
N VAL A 134 -13.88 9.51 4.16
CA VAL A 134 -13.01 10.49 3.50
C VAL A 134 -11.60 10.35 4.06
N GLY A 135 -11.14 9.10 4.23
CA GLY A 135 -9.75 8.80 4.58
C GLY A 135 -8.78 9.21 3.45
N PHE A 136 -7.48 9.01 3.66
CA PHE A 136 -6.41 9.50 2.79
C PHE A 136 -6.48 9.01 1.33
N HIS A 137 -7.27 7.98 1.08
CA HIS A 137 -7.57 7.45 -0.24
C HIS A 137 -8.57 8.31 -1.04
N ASN A 138 -9.33 9.21 -0.41
CA ASN A 138 -10.40 10.01 -1.06
C ASN A 138 -10.16 11.53 -1.01
N VAL A 139 -8.95 11.98 -0.67
CA VAL A 139 -8.59 13.40 -0.58
C VAL A 139 -7.69 13.82 -1.75
N MET A 140 -7.66 15.13 -2.06
CA MET A 140 -6.64 15.69 -2.94
C MET A 140 -5.31 15.84 -2.21
N TRP A 141 -4.28 15.16 -2.71
CA TRP A 141 -2.90 15.38 -2.32
C TRP A 141 -2.27 16.46 -3.20
N ARG A 142 -1.53 17.39 -2.60
CA ARG A 142 -0.69 18.31 -3.35
C ARG A 142 0.58 17.57 -3.76
N VAL A 143 0.85 17.45 -5.06
CA VAL A 143 1.95 16.62 -5.60
C VAL A 143 3.00 17.49 -6.28
N GLU A 144 4.26 17.33 -5.88
CA GLU A 144 5.42 18.04 -6.42
C GLU A 144 6.47 17.04 -6.96
N PRO A 145 6.95 17.17 -8.21
CA PRO A 145 8.07 16.37 -8.70
C PRO A 145 9.36 16.68 -7.95
N VAL A 146 10.15 15.63 -7.65
CA VAL A 146 11.43 15.76 -6.93
C VAL A 146 12.51 14.85 -7.52
N THR A 147 13.76 15.11 -7.15
CA THR A 147 14.90 14.21 -7.41
C THR A 147 15.41 13.61 -6.10
N VAL A 148 15.29 12.30 -5.93
CA VAL A 148 15.72 11.56 -4.73
C VAL A 148 16.98 10.77 -5.04
N ASN A 149 18.13 11.21 -4.50
CA ASN A 149 19.44 10.61 -4.74
C ASN A 149 19.80 10.46 -6.24
N GLY A 150 19.35 11.40 -7.09
CA GLY A 150 19.53 11.37 -8.54
C GLY A 150 18.40 10.69 -9.33
N ASN A 151 17.46 10.03 -8.65
CA ASN A 151 16.33 9.32 -9.26
C ASN A 151 15.08 10.19 -9.30
N GLN A 152 14.18 9.94 -10.26
CA GLN A 152 12.88 10.62 -10.31
C GLN A 152 11.98 10.21 -9.13
N GLY A 153 11.24 11.18 -8.58
CA GLY A 153 10.24 10.94 -7.55
C GLY A 153 9.12 11.99 -7.52
N LEU A 154 8.15 11.75 -6.66
CA LEU A 154 7.01 12.61 -6.38
C LEU A 154 6.88 12.75 -4.86
N GLU A 155 6.81 13.98 -4.34
CA GLU A 155 6.41 14.25 -2.97
C GLU A 155 4.93 14.66 -2.92
N LEU A 156 4.17 13.95 -2.10
CA LEU A 156 2.76 14.16 -1.88
C LEU A 156 2.57 14.73 -0.49
N TYR A 157 1.80 15.81 -0.40
CA TYR A 157 1.56 16.53 0.83
C TYR A 157 0.07 16.61 1.13
N TYR A 158 -0.32 16.31 2.38
CA TYR A 158 -1.67 16.48 2.89
C TYR A 158 -1.68 17.00 4.34
N LEU A 159 -2.74 17.73 4.70
CA LEU A 159 -2.98 18.24 6.05
C LEU A 159 -4.33 17.71 6.48
N SER A 160 -4.29 16.63 7.26
CA SER A 160 -5.46 16.05 7.90
C SER A 160 -5.78 16.90 9.11
N LYS A 161 -6.91 17.61 9.10
CA LYS A 161 -7.21 18.57 10.17
C LYS A 161 -7.57 17.89 11.49
N ASP A 162 -7.54 18.63 12.59
CA ASP A 162 -8.11 18.17 13.86
C ASP A 162 -9.55 17.68 13.67
N MET A 163 -9.86 16.56 14.33
CA MET A 163 -11.11 15.81 14.27
C MET A 163 -11.56 15.33 12.88
N GLU A 164 -10.70 15.38 11.85
CA GLU A 164 -10.96 14.78 10.54
C GLU A 164 -11.19 13.26 10.69
N GLU A 165 -12.32 12.76 10.15
CA GLU A 165 -12.85 11.40 10.35
C GLU A 165 -12.97 10.92 11.83
N GLY A 166 -12.72 11.82 12.81
CA GLY A 166 -12.75 11.60 14.25
C GLY A 166 -11.39 11.52 14.95
N PHE A 167 -10.26 11.74 14.24
CA PHE A 167 -8.91 11.67 14.82
C PHE A 167 -8.45 13.04 15.38
N PRO A 168 -7.94 13.12 16.63
CA PRO A 168 -7.47 14.38 17.22
C PRO A 168 -6.19 14.90 16.57
N GLY A 169 -5.98 16.21 16.62
CA GLY A 169 -4.77 16.90 16.16
C GLY A 169 -4.70 17.09 14.65
N ASN A 170 -4.08 18.19 14.22
CA ASN A 170 -3.72 18.42 12.83
C ASN A 170 -2.50 17.56 12.49
N LEU A 171 -2.64 16.63 11.56
CA LEU A 171 -1.55 15.80 11.07
C LEU A 171 -1.10 16.29 9.69
N LYS A 172 0.08 16.92 9.64
CA LYS A 172 0.83 17.16 8.39
C LYS A 172 1.44 15.85 7.94
N VAL A 173 1.22 15.46 6.69
CA VAL A 173 1.74 14.22 6.12
C VAL A 173 2.48 14.53 4.82
N LYS A 174 3.68 13.97 4.69
CA LYS A 174 4.45 13.93 3.45
C LYS A 174 4.74 12.48 3.08
N VAL A 175 4.56 12.15 1.81
CA VAL A 175 4.88 10.82 1.26
C VAL A 175 5.74 11.01 0.02
N THR A 176 6.94 10.44 0.03
CA THR A 176 7.88 10.52 -1.10
C THR A 176 7.90 9.18 -1.81
N TYR A 177 7.45 9.16 -3.07
CA TYR A 177 7.59 8.03 -3.97
C TYR A 177 8.80 8.26 -4.88
N SER A 178 9.62 7.24 -5.12
CA SER A 178 10.72 7.33 -6.09
C SER A 178 11.01 5.98 -6.77
N LEU A 179 11.50 6.04 -8.01
CA LEU A 179 11.90 4.85 -8.78
C LEU A 179 13.42 4.82 -8.93
N THR A 180 14.10 3.90 -8.24
CA THR A 180 15.57 3.82 -8.31
C THR A 180 16.06 3.13 -9.56
N ASP A 181 17.30 3.42 -9.99
CA ASP A 181 18.00 2.69 -11.05
C ASP A 181 18.27 1.19 -10.74
N GLN A 182 17.87 0.70 -9.56
CA GLN A 182 17.87 -0.73 -9.18
C GLN A 182 16.47 -1.35 -9.31
N ASN A 183 15.55 -0.69 -10.03
CA ASN A 183 14.15 -1.08 -10.19
C ASN A 183 13.39 -1.19 -8.86
N GLU A 184 13.70 -0.29 -7.91
CA GLU A 184 12.95 -0.21 -6.65
C GLU A 184 11.92 0.91 -6.71
N LEU A 185 10.67 0.60 -6.36
CA LEU A 185 9.70 1.61 -5.94
C LEU A 185 9.87 1.83 -4.43
N ALA A 186 10.51 2.93 -4.05
CA ALA A 186 10.65 3.35 -2.66
C ALA A 186 9.49 4.29 -2.28
N ILE A 187 8.89 4.04 -1.11
CA ILE A 187 7.82 4.84 -0.50
C ILE A 187 8.28 5.22 0.91
N ASP A 188 8.61 6.50 1.09
CA ASP A 188 9.04 7.08 2.36
C ASP A 188 7.90 7.93 2.94
N TYR A 189 7.59 7.74 4.22
CA TYR A 189 6.46 8.35 4.92
C TYR A 189 6.96 9.21 6.09
N GLU A 190 6.51 10.45 6.14
CA GLU A 190 6.77 11.40 7.20
C GLU A 190 5.47 12.04 7.67
N ALA A 191 5.29 12.20 8.99
CA ALA A 191 4.13 12.85 9.55
C ALA A 191 4.49 13.59 10.83
N THR A 192 3.90 14.77 11.03
CA THR A 192 4.05 15.60 12.24
C THR A 192 2.67 16.06 12.70
N THR A 193 2.47 16.13 14.02
CA THR A 193 1.19 16.43 14.67
C THR A 193 1.37 17.50 15.75
N ASP A 194 0.34 18.30 15.99
CA ASP A 194 0.29 19.27 17.10
C ASP A 194 -0.36 18.71 18.38
N GLU A 195 -1.19 17.67 18.27
CA GLU A 195 -1.71 16.90 19.42
C GLU A 195 -1.35 15.41 19.34
N VAL A 196 -1.43 14.70 20.48
CA VAL A 196 -1.23 13.24 20.54
C VAL A 196 -2.34 12.53 19.76
N THR A 197 -1.96 11.75 18.76
CA THR A 197 -2.89 11.07 17.84
C THR A 197 -2.36 9.69 17.44
N ILE A 198 -3.25 8.81 16.97
CA ILE A 198 -2.84 7.52 16.38
C ILE A 198 -2.59 7.69 14.88
N VAL A 199 -1.49 7.10 14.40
CA VAL A 199 -1.09 7.13 13.00
C VAL A 199 -0.64 5.73 12.58
N ASN A 200 -1.23 5.21 11.51
CA ASN A 200 -0.74 4.05 10.78
C ASN A 200 -0.99 4.32 9.29
N LEU A 201 0.08 4.59 8.53
CA LEU A 201 -0.01 4.91 7.10
C LEU A 201 0.46 3.71 6.28
N THR A 202 -0.23 3.37 5.20
CA THR A 202 0.25 2.31 4.29
C THR A 202 -0.16 2.57 2.85
N HIS A 203 0.22 1.69 1.93
CA HIS A 203 -0.06 1.80 0.51
C HIS A 203 -0.74 0.52 -0.01
N HIS A 204 -1.90 0.66 -0.65
CA HIS A 204 -2.82 -0.43 -0.94
C HIS A 204 -2.86 -0.80 -2.44
N SER A 205 -1.69 -0.99 -3.05
CA SER A 205 -1.60 -1.56 -4.41
C SER A 205 -2.03 -3.02 -4.42
N PHE A 206 -2.87 -3.36 -5.40
CA PHE A 206 -3.31 -4.71 -5.70
C PHE A 206 -2.44 -5.24 -6.83
N PHE A 207 -1.50 -6.12 -6.52
CA PHE A 207 -0.52 -6.64 -7.48
C PHE A 207 -1.00 -7.90 -8.18
N ASN A 208 -0.87 -7.94 -9.50
CA ASN A 208 -0.81 -9.17 -10.28
C ASN A 208 0.42 -9.11 -11.20
N LEU A 209 1.49 -9.82 -10.80
CA LEU A 209 2.76 -9.84 -11.54
C LEU A 209 2.68 -10.49 -12.94
N ALA A 210 1.61 -11.22 -13.27
CA ALA A 210 1.37 -11.69 -14.64
C ALA A 210 0.87 -10.55 -15.56
N GLY A 211 0.35 -9.48 -14.97
CA GLY A 211 -0.25 -8.31 -15.61
C GLY A 211 -1.65 -8.02 -15.06
N ALA A 212 -2.02 -6.75 -14.98
CA ALA A 212 -3.29 -6.29 -14.41
C ALA A 212 -4.49 -6.91 -15.13
N GLY A 213 -5.38 -7.56 -14.38
CA GLY A 213 -6.56 -8.25 -14.93
C GLY A 213 -6.26 -9.54 -15.71
N LYS A 214 -5.02 -10.03 -15.76
CA LYS A 214 -4.65 -11.28 -16.46
C LYS A 214 -4.85 -12.51 -15.59
N GLY A 215 -6.11 -12.79 -15.27
CA GLY A 215 -6.52 -13.96 -14.49
C GLY A 215 -6.31 -13.81 -12.97
N ASP A 216 -6.27 -14.94 -12.28
CA ASP A 216 -6.00 -15.03 -10.85
C ASP A 216 -4.49 -15.00 -10.51
N VAL A 217 -4.18 -14.91 -9.21
CA VAL A 217 -2.81 -14.98 -8.67
C VAL A 217 -2.50 -16.27 -7.92
N LEU A 218 -3.30 -17.33 -8.10
CA LEU A 218 -3.17 -18.56 -7.31
C LEU A 218 -1.88 -19.34 -7.61
N ASP A 219 -1.34 -19.17 -8.82
CA ASP A 219 -0.06 -19.73 -9.26
C ASP A 219 1.18 -18.97 -8.76
N HIS A 220 1.01 -17.74 -8.22
CA HIS A 220 2.13 -16.94 -7.70
C HIS A 220 2.67 -17.59 -6.43
N LEU A 221 4.00 -17.61 -6.31
CA LEU A 221 4.70 -18.08 -5.11
C LEU A 221 4.88 -16.91 -4.14
N VAL A 222 4.54 -17.11 -2.88
CA VAL A 222 4.71 -16.14 -1.80
C VAL A 222 5.65 -16.69 -0.73
N GLU A 223 6.53 -15.84 -0.25
CA GLU A 223 7.42 -16.06 0.89
C GLU A 223 7.26 -14.86 1.83
N ILE A 224 7.06 -15.07 3.13
CA ILE A 224 6.89 -14.01 4.16
C ILE A 224 7.82 -14.31 5.33
N ASN A 225 8.65 -13.33 5.69
CA ASN A 225 9.60 -13.40 6.80
C ASN A 225 8.90 -13.16 8.14
N ALA A 226 8.11 -14.15 8.58
CA ALA A 226 7.32 -14.07 9.81
C ALA A 226 7.07 -15.46 10.41
N GLU A 227 7.13 -15.57 11.74
CA GLU A 227 6.83 -16.82 12.47
C GLU A 227 5.42 -16.84 13.08
N ARG A 228 4.74 -15.69 13.08
CA ARG A 228 3.42 -15.48 13.68
C ARG A 228 2.55 -14.57 12.83
N PHE A 229 1.24 -14.68 13.00
CA PHE A 229 0.24 -13.76 12.46
C PHE A 229 -0.78 -13.36 13.52
N CYS A 230 -1.42 -12.21 13.34
CA CYS A 230 -2.51 -11.76 14.20
C CYS A 230 -3.77 -12.56 13.87
N ALA A 231 -4.29 -13.33 14.83
CA ALA A 231 -5.58 -13.99 14.65
C ALA A 231 -6.73 -12.97 14.68
N ILE A 232 -7.76 -13.21 13.88
CA ILE A 232 -8.92 -12.34 13.71
C ILE A 232 -10.23 -13.01 14.15
N ASP A 233 -11.23 -12.19 14.46
CA ASP A 233 -12.61 -12.59 14.71
C ASP A 233 -13.49 -12.53 13.44
N SER A 234 -14.81 -12.78 13.60
CA SER A 234 -15.80 -12.70 12.51
C SER A 234 -16.12 -11.30 12.01
N ALA A 235 -15.61 -10.26 12.66
CA ALA A 235 -15.64 -8.87 12.19
C ALA A 235 -14.28 -8.44 11.57
N LEU A 236 -13.37 -9.40 11.36
CA LEU A 236 -12.00 -9.21 10.88
C LEU A 236 -11.16 -8.29 11.79
N ILE A 237 -11.47 -8.28 13.09
CA ILE A 237 -10.72 -7.56 14.12
C ILE A 237 -9.69 -8.50 14.75
N PRO A 238 -8.43 -8.09 14.93
CA PRO A 238 -7.45 -8.87 15.68
C PRO A 238 -7.92 -9.19 17.11
N THR A 239 -7.88 -10.46 17.49
CA THR A 239 -8.28 -10.94 18.83
C THR A 239 -7.28 -10.56 19.94
N GLY A 240 -6.07 -10.14 19.54
CA GLY A 240 -4.90 -9.99 20.41
C GLY A 240 -4.00 -11.23 20.46
N GLU A 241 -4.45 -12.38 19.93
CA GLU A 241 -3.64 -13.59 19.82
C GLU A 241 -2.65 -13.51 18.63
N LEU A 242 -1.39 -13.85 18.89
CA LEU A 242 -0.36 -13.99 17.86
C LEU A 242 -0.10 -15.49 17.61
N LYS A 243 -0.86 -16.09 16.69
CA LYS A 243 -0.76 -17.51 16.35
C LYS A 243 0.53 -17.79 15.59
N SER A 244 1.18 -18.93 15.87
CA SER A 244 2.32 -19.37 15.05
C SER A 244 1.86 -19.78 13.66
N VAL A 245 2.66 -19.48 12.65
CA VAL A 245 2.43 -19.97 11.27
C VAL A 245 2.80 -21.45 11.12
N ALA A 246 3.67 -22.00 11.97
CA ALA A 246 4.27 -23.30 11.77
C ALA A 246 3.24 -24.44 11.74
N ASN A 247 3.28 -25.26 10.69
CA ASN A 247 2.33 -26.35 10.43
C ASN A 247 0.87 -25.88 10.21
N THR A 248 0.69 -24.66 9.67
CA THR A 248 -0.63 -24.11 9.30
C THR A 248 -0.64 -23.66 7.83
N PRO A 249 -1.81 -23.36 7.24
CA PRO A 249 -1.89 -22.74 5.92
C PRO A 249 -1.16 -21.39 5.80
N PHE A 250 -0.83 -20.74 6.92
CA PHE A 250 -0.16 -19.44 7.00
C PHE A 250 1.37 -19.54 6.92
N ASP A 251 1.93 -20.75 6.81
CA ASP A 251 3.38 -21.00 6.74
C ASP A 251 3.98 -20.66 5.38
N PHE A 252 4.18 -19.37 5.15
CA PHE A 252 4.91 -18.80 4.01
C PHE A 252 6.40 -18.56 4.31
N ARG A 253 7.01 -19.21 5.33
CA ARG A 253 8.45 -19.05 5.62
C ARG A 253 9.37 -19.60 4.52
N ARG A 254 8.80 -20.18 3.48
CA ARG A 254 9.43 -20.62 2.23
C ARG A 254 8.46 -20.28 1.08
N PRO A 255 8.92 -20.16 -0.18
CA PRO A 255 8.04 -19.91 -1.32
C PRO A 255 6.99 -21.02 -1.51
N ILE A 256 5.71 -20.67 -1.33
CA ILE A 256 4.55 -21.55 -1.48
C ILE A 256 3.53 -20.88 -2.40
N LYS A 257 2.79 -21.64 -3.23
CA LYS A 257 1.76 -21.05 -4.10
C LYS A 257 0.61 -20.49 -3.26
N ILE A 258 0.10 -19.31 -3.61
CA ILE A 258 -1.06 -18.72 -2.92
C ILE A 258 -2.24 -19.70 -2.92
N GLY A 259 -2.51 -20.35 -4.05
CA GLY A 259 -3.60 -21.33 -4.18
C GLY A 259 -3.39 -22.69 -3.50
N GLU A 260 -2.21 -22.98 -2.94
CA GLU A 260 -1.91 -24.34 -2.44
C GLU A 260 -2.75 -24.73 -1.22
N ARG A 261 -3.04 -23.76 -0.34
CA ARG A 261 -3.64 -23.98 0.98
C ARG A 261 -4.74 -22.99 1.35
N ILE A 262 -5.08 -22.06 0.44
CA ILE A 262 -6.01 -20.95 0.71
C ILE A 262 -7.45 -21.39 1.00
N ASP A 263 -7.81 -22.60 0.59
CA ASP A 263 -9.11 -23.23 0.79
C ASP A 263 -9.04 -24.42 1.78
N ASP A 264 -7.95 -24.56 2.54
CA ASP A 264 -7.82 -25.54 3.62
C ASP A 264 -8.87 -25.30 4.72
N SER A 265 -9.22 -26.37 5.45
CA SER A 265 -10.18 -26.33 6.55
C SER A 265 -9.61 -25.71 7.84
N ASP A 266 -9.14 -24.46 7.76
CA ASP A 266 -8.70 -23.65 8.88
C ASP A 266 -9.72 -22.54 9.21
N GLU A 267 -9.89 -22.24 10.50
CA GLU A 267 -10.83 -21.21 10.95
C GLU A 267 -10.50 -19.82 10.42
N GLN A 268 -9.23 -19.43 10.44
CA GLN A 268 -8.77 -18.10 10.08
C GLN A 268 -8.89 -17.87 8.57
N LEU A 269 -8.61 -18.90 7.75
CA LEU A 269 -8.94 -18.88 6.32
C LEU A 269 -10.44 -18.69 6.08
N ARG A 270 -11.30 -19.42 6.80
CA ARG A 270 -12.75 -19.28 6.68
C ARG A 270 -13.24 -17.88 7.05
N LEU A 271 -12.65 -17.26 8.07
CA LEU A 271 -12.97 -15.88 8.48
C LEU A 271 -12.52 -14.86 7.42
N GLY A 272 -11.25 -14.94 6.98
CA GLY A 272 -10.69 -14.05 5.95
C GLY A 272 -11.17 -14.31 4.51
N ARG A 273 -11.92 -15.40 4.27
CA ARG A 273 -12.30 -15.93 2.94
C ARG A 273 -11.09 -16.29 2.06
N GLY A 274 -10.02 -16.76 2.71
CA GLY A 274 -8.65 -16.81 2.21
C GLY A 274 -7.74 -16.00 3.15
N TYR A 275 -6.63 -15.47 2.63
CA TYR A 275 -5.75 -14.62 3.42
C TYR A 275 -6.24 -13.17 3.43
N ASP A 276 -6.59 -12.65 4.61
CA ASP A 276 -6.75 -11.21 4.92
C ASP A 276 -6.19 -10.95 6.34
N HIS A 277 -4.89 -11.19 6.55
CA HIS A 277 -4.28 -11.20 7.89
C HIS A 277 -2.98 -10.41 7.94
N ASN A 278 -2.62 -9.94 9.15
CA ASN A 278 -1.35 -9.29 9.42
C ASN A 278 -0.32 -10.31 9.92
N TRP A 279 0.72 -10.59 9.12
CA TRP A 279 1.89 -11.32 9.58
C TRP A 279 2.77 -10.41 10.45
N VAL A 280 3.28 -10.95 11.55
CA VAL A 280 4.20 -10.26 12.46
C VAL A 280 5.62 -10.51 12.00
N LEU A 281 6.26 -9.48 11.43
CA LEU A 281 7.54 -9.63 10.74
C LEU A 281 8.66 -9.99 11.72
N ALA A 282 9.48 -10.97 11.32
CA ALA A 282 10.62 -11.46 12.09
C ALA A 282 11.82 -10.50 11.97
N LYS A 283 11.70 -9.34 12.63
CA LYS A 283 12.70 -8.26 12.58
C LYS A 283 13.09 -7.72 13.95
N LYS A 284 14.12 -6.87 13.99
CA LYS A 284 14.62 -6.19 15.18
C LYS A 284 14.51 -4.67 14.99
N GLY A 285 13.85 -4.00 15.93
CA GLY A 285 13.66 -2.55 15.88
C GLY A 285 13.00 -2.07 14.59
N ASN A 286 13.32 -0.84 14.19
CA ASN A 286 12.70 -0.15 13.05
C ASN A 286 13.60 -0.15 11.79
N GLU A 287 14.58 -1.05 11.71
CA GLU A 287 15.49 -1.16 10.58
C GLU A 287 14.75 -1.59 9.30
N LEU A 288 15.22 -1.14 8.13
CA LEU A 288 14.69 -1.59 6.85
C LEU A 288 15.13 -3.05 6.61
N SER A 289 14.19 -3.98 6.60
CA SER A 289 14.47 -5.42 6.52
C SER A 289 13.52 -6.13 5.58
N PHE A 290 13.98 -7.26 5.01
CA PHE A 290 13.17 -8.14 4.16
C PHE A 290 11.92 -8.63 4.91
N ALA A 291 10.77 -8.51 4.26
CA ALA A 291 9.46 -8.84 4.80
C ALA A 291 8.73 -9.89 3.97
N ALA A 292 8.79 -9.82 2.65
CA ALA A 292 8.17 -10.81 1.76
C ALA A 292 8.79 -10.83 0.36
N ARG A 293 8.53 -11.90 -0.38
CA ARG A 293 8.78 -12.03 -1.83
C ARG A 293 7.55 -12.62 -2.50
N VAL A 294 7.19 -12.09 -3.67
CA VAL A 294 6.17 -12.63 -4.57
C VAL A 294 6.82 -12.92 -5.92
N THR A 295 6.62 -14.12 -6.46
CA THR A 295 7.18 -14.56 -7.75
C THR A 295 6.08 -15.09 -8.65
N GLU A 296 6.03 -14.64 -9.89
CA GLU A 296 5.14 -15.20 -10.92
C GLU A 296 5.96 -16.06 -11.90
N PRO A 297 5.78 -17.39 -11.94
CA PRO A 297 6.69 -18.29 -12.65
C PRO A 297 6.74 -18.14 -14.18
N LYS A 298 5.66 -17.67 -14.83
CA LYS A 298 5.54 -17.65 -16.30
C LYS A 298 6.32 -16.46 -16.89
N SER A 299 6.03 -15.24 -16.44
CA SER A 299 6.80 -14.02 -16.76
C SER A 299 8.19 -14.01 -16.14
N GLY A 300 8.36 -14.67 -14.98
CA GLY A 300 9.58 -14.61 -14.19
C GLY A 300 9.75 -13.32 -13.40
N ARG A 301 8.70 -12.48 -13.28
CA ARG A 301 8.73 -11.29 -12.42
C ARG A 301 8.81 -11.69 -10.95
N VAL A 302 9.70 -11.03 -10.22
CA VAL A 302 9.90 -11.19 -8.78
C VAL A 302 9.81 -9.82 -8.12
N MET A 303 8.98 -9.71 -7.09
CA MET A 303 8.81 -8.52 -6.26
C MET A 303 9.24 -8.85 -4.83
N GLU A 304 10.22 -8.13 -4.31
CA GLU A 304 10.64 -8.20 -2.92
C GLU A 304 10.12 -6.99 -2.13
N VAL A 305 9.78 -7.23 -0.87
CA VAL A 305 9.25 -6.23 0.05
C VAL A 305 10.24 -6.04 1.19
N TRP A 306 10.69 -4.80 1.36
CA TRP A 306 11.56 -4.38 2.45
C TRP A 306 10.88 -3.25 3.22
N THR A 307 10.85 -3.31 4.54
CA THR A 307 10.09 -2.32 5.33
C THR A 307 10.67 -2.03 6.72
N THR A 308 10.47 -0.79 7.20
CA THR A 308 10.68 -0.37 8.60
C THR A 308 9.61 -0.87 9.54
N GLU A 309 8.50 -1.38 9.02
CA GLU A 309 7.30 -1.69 9.81
C GLU A 309 7.34 -3.03 10.54
N PRO A 310 6.57 -3.19 11.63
CA PRO A 310 6.46 -4.44 12.38
C PRO A 310 5.54 -5.48 11.74
N GLY A 311 4.57 -5.06 10.92
CA GLY A 311 3.55 -5.90 10.32
C GLY A 311 3.52 -5.84 8.79
N LEU A 312 2.90 -6.87 8.21
CA LEU A 312 2.54 -6.93 6.81
C LEU A 312 1.13 -7.53 6.69
N GLN A 313 0.14 -6.72 6.32
CA GLN A 313 -1.15 -7.26 5.87
C GLN A 313 -0.92 -7.95 4.53
N PHE A 314 -1.21 -9.25 4.47
CA PHE A 314 -1.29 -9.98 3.21
C PHE A 314 -2.75 -10.31 2.94
N TYR A 315 -3.28 -9.72 1.86
CA TYR A 315 -4.65 -9.87 1.42
C TYR A 315 -4.69 -10.46 0.00
N SER A 316 -5.41 -11.56 -0.19
CA SER A 316 -5.40 -12.35 -1.43
C SER A 316 -6.56 -12.07 -2.40
N GLY A 317 -7.16 -10.87 -2.36
CA GLY A 317 -8.18 -10.47 -3.34
C GLY A 317 -9.57 -11.10 -3.12
N ASN A 318 -9.88 -11.51 -1.88
CA ASN A 318 -11.03 -12.34 -1.51
C ASN A 318 -12.42 -11.65 -1.67
N PHE A 319 -12.43 -10.32 -1.80
CA PHE A 319 -13.64 -9.50 -1.98
C PHE A 319 -13.79 -8.94 -3.40
N LEU A 320 -12.86 -9.24 -4.31
CA LEU A 320 -13.04 -8.97 -5.74
C LEU A 320 -14.07 -9.95 -6.31
N ASP A 321 -14.98 -9.46 -7.15
CA ASP A 321 -16.11 -10.25 -7.68
C ASP A 321 -16.36 -10.04 -9.20
N GLY A 322 -15.53 -9.23 -9.86
CA GLY A 322 -15.67 -8.91 -11.29
C GLY A 322 -16.67 -7.79 -11.60
N THR A 323 -17.18 -7.07 -10.59
CA THR A 323 -17.97 -5.84 -10.80
C THR A 323 -17.10 -4.64 -11.18
N ASP A 324 -15.90 -4.53 -10.60
CA ASP A 324 -14.89 -3.53 -11.01
C ASP A 324 -14.41 -3.81 -12.44
N VAL A 325 -14.73 -2.90 -13.36
CA VAL A 325 -14.21 -2.87 -14.74
C VAL A 325 -13.03 -1.90 -14.78
N GLY A 326 -11.83 -2.47 -14.78
CA GLY A 326 -10.57 -1.73 -14.74
C GLY A 326 -9.99 -1.40 -16.11
N LYS A 327 -8.66 -1.22 -16.12
CA LYS A 327 -7.88 -0.85 -17.31
C LYS A 327 -8.16 -1.74 -18.52
N GLY A 328 -8.31 -1.11 -19.69
CA GLY A 328 -8.61 -1.79 -20.96
C GLY A 328 -9.95 -2.54 -20.97
N GLY A 329 -10.86 -2.25 -20.05
CA GLY A 329 -12.15 -2.94 -19.91
C GLY A 329 -12.05 -4.33 -19.25
N LEU A 330 -10.91 -4.69 -18.67
CA LEU A 330 -10.71 -5.97 -17.98
C LEU A 330 -11.45 -5.98 -16.64
N LYS A 331 -12.13 -7.09 -16.32
CA LYS A 331 -12.83 -7.28 -15.05
C LYS A 331 -11.91 -7.84 -13.98
N TYR A 332 -11.94 -7.27 -12.78
CA TYR A 332 -11.14 -7.75 -11.65
C TYR A 332 -11.93 -8.76 -10.81
N GLY A 333 -11.79 -10.03 -11.19
CA GLY A 333 -12.47 -11.17 -10.55
C GLY A 333 -11.87 -11.59 -9.21
N PHE A 334 -12.53 -12.56 -8.57
CA PHE A 334 -12.10 -13.19 -7.33
C PHE A 334 -10.65 -13.65 -7.38
N ARG A 335 -9.85 -13.24 -6.39
CA ARG A 335 -8.40 -13.53 -6.28
C ARG A 335 -7.58 -13.13 -7.52
N SER A 336 -7.96 -12.05 -8.22
CA SER A 336 -7.20 -11.50 -9.37
C SER A 336 -5.97 -10.65 -9.03
N ALA A 337 -5.72 -10.38 -7.75
CA ALA A 337 -4.53 -9.69 -7.26
C ALA A 337 -4.31 -9.91 -5.75
N VAL A 338 -3.12 -9.55 -5.27
CA VAL A 338 -2.78 -9.52 -3.83
C VAL A 338 -2.33 -8.13 -3.37
N CYS A 339 -2.62 -7.80 -2.11
CA CYS A 339 -2.05 -6.63 -1.43
C CYS A 339 -1.02 -7.08 -0.39
N LEU A 340 -0.01 -6.24 -0.20
CA LEU A 340 1.06 -6.41 0.78
C LEU A 340 1.22 -5.07 1.52
N GLU A 341 0.40 -4.81 2.52
CA GLU A 341 0.36 -3.50 3.19
C GLU A 341 1.28 -3.52 4.42
N ALA A 342 2.46 -2.90 4.32
CA ALA A 342 3.38 -2.81 5.44
C ALA A 342 2.91 -1.75 6.45
N GLN A 343 2.74 -2.14 7.72
CA GLN A 343 2.02 -1.36 8.74
C GLN A 343 2.44 -1.68 10.19
#